data_AF-A0ABD2SA93-F1
#
_entry.id   AF-A0ABD2SA93-F1
#
_cell.length_a   1.000
_cell.length_b   1.000
_cell.length_c   1.000
_cell.angle_alpha   90.00
_cell.angle_beta   90.00
_cell.angle_gamma   90.00
#
_symmetry.space_group_name_H-M   'P 1'
#
loop_
_entity.id
_entity.type
_entity.pdbx_description
1 polymer ?
#
loop_
_entity_poly.entity_id
_entity_poly.type
_entity_poly.pdbx_seq_one_letter_code
_entity_poly.pdbx_strand_id
1 'polypeptide(L)'
;MFTGLLGNLSLLSYFIKKRETEVVVVQTLGVVTIYIVISQLAMAGSMPLPHYAVTSVVIACGLVVNFMNYFHLLNPVIWRYWEDFITIAGLSALPQVMWSTFIPYVPNTILPGAVAFVLAILAVFMSRTGKLPEKGIKFVGSISGWTATLLFMWMPVSQMWTNLLNPDNIKGLSALSMLLAMIGNGLMIPRALFTRDLMWFTGSTWACVFYGWGNLVCLYCCEVISREFFLASTTAFVAWLVFSFWRDTQVYGYNSPLKSLKELISGS
;
A
#
# COMPACT_ATOMS: atom_id res chain seq x y z
N MET A 1 7.43 8.55 -3.02
CA MET A 1 8.55 7.57 -2.93
C MET A 1 8.70 7.02 -1.51
N PHE A 2 8.89 7.85 -0.47
CA PHE A 2 8.95 7.38 0.93
C PHE A 2 7.70 6.61 1.40
N THR A 3 6.53 7.07 0.96
CA THR A 3 5.23 6.39 1.19
C THR A 3 5.22 4.98 0.63
N GLY A 4 5.63 4.82 -0.64
CA GLY A 4 5.76 3.52 -1.29
C GLY A 4 6.82 2.64 -0.62
N LEU A 5 7.94 3.20 -0.17
CA LEU A 5 8.98 2.46 0.55
C LEU A 5 8.46 1.89 1.87
N LEU A 6 7.89 2.75 2.73
CA LEU A 6 7.32 2.35 4.02
C LEU A 6 6.17 1.35 3.82
N GLY A 7 5.33 1.58 2.81
CA GLY A 7 4.28 0.65 2.41
C GLY A 7 4.85 -0.72 2.07
N ASN A 8 5.77 -0.83 1.11
CA ASN A 8 6.34 -2.11 0.68
C ASN A 8 7.04 -2.83 1.85
N LEU A 9 7.79 -2.09 2.69
CA LEU A 9 8.47 -2.69 3.85
C LEU A 9 7.49 -3.21 4.90
N SER A 10 6.39 -2.50 5.13
CA SER A 10 5.33 -2.92 6.05
C SER A 10 4.56 -4.13 5.53
N LEU A 11 4.25 -4.14 4.23
CA LEU A 11 3.62 -5.28 3.57
C LEU A 11 4.52 -6.50 3.53
N LEU A 12 5.83 -6.32 3.34
CA LEU A 12 6.80 -7.40 3.41
C LEU A 12 6.70 -8.12 4.75
N SER A 13 6.65 -7.37 5.87
CA SER A 13 6.46 -7.94 7.20
C SER A 13 5.12 -8.65 7.36
N TYR A 14 4.05 -8.10 6.79
CA TYR A 14 2.72 -8.73 6.80
C TYR A 14 2.69 -10.06 6.05
N PHE A 15 3.23 -10.13 4.82
CA PHE A 15 3.20 -11.34 4.00
C PHE A 15 4.18 -12.42 4.47
N ILE A 16 5.29 -12.04 5.12
CA ILE A 16 6.18 -13.00 5.79
C ILE A 16 5.43 -13.73 6.91
N LYS A 17 4.59 -13.02 7.67
CA LYS A 17 3.74 -13.63 8.71
C LYS A 17 2.71 -14.60 8.12
N LYS A 18 2.17 -14.29 6.94
CA LYS A 18 1.23 -15.15 6.20
C LYS A 18 1.90 -16.28 5.41
N ARG A 19 3.24 -16.29 5.32
CA ARG A 19 4.03 -17.29 4.58
C ARG A 19 3.73 -17.33 3.07
N GLU A 20 3.53 -16.15 2.49
CA GLU A 20 3.23 -16.04 1.05
C GLU A 20 4.46 -15.61 0.26
N THR A 21 5.24 -16.61 -0.18
CA THR A 21 6.52 -16.41 -0.86
C THR A 21 6.42 -15.50 -2.08
N GLU A 22 5.40 -15.69 -2.91
CA GLU A 22 5.21 -14.94 -4.15
C GLU A 22 5.08 -13.44 -3.87
N VAL A 23 4.26 -13.09 -2.88
CA VAL A 23 4.01 -11.69 -2.52
C VAL A 23 5.22 -11.11 -1.80
N VAL A 24 5.92 -11.89 -0.98
CA VAL A 24 7.20 -11.48 -0.34
C VAL A 24 8.24 -11.08 -1.38
N VAL A 25 8.36 -11.83 -2.48
CA VAL A 25 9.26 -11.48 -3.59
C VAL A 25 8.84 -10.15 -4.23
N VAL A 26 7.55 -9.97 -4.53
CA VAL A 26 7.03 -8.73 -5.14
C VAL A 26 7.28 -7.52 -4.25
N GLN A 27 7.02 -7.61 -2.94
CA GLN A 27 7.26 -6.51 -2.00
C GLN A 27 8.76 -6.21 -1.86
N THR A 28 9.62 -7.24 -1.87
CA THR A 28 11.08 -7.06 -1.84
C THR A 28 11.56 -6.29 -3.07
N LEU A 29 11.10 -6.69 -4.27
CA LEU A 29 11.43 -5.97 -5.51
C LEU A 29 10.96 -4.52 -5.43
N GLY A 30 9.76 -4.28 -4.89
CA GLY A 30 9.26 -2.92 -4.64
C GLY A 30 10.18 -2.09 -3.75
N VAL A 31 10.65 -2.64 -2.62
CA VAL A 31 11.61 -1.97 -1.73
C VAL A 31 12.93 -1.66 -2.47
N VAL A 32 13.49 -2.64 -3.17
CA VAL A 32 14.78 -2.50 -3.87
C VAL A 32 14.69 -1.48 -5.01
N THR A 33 13.65 -1.53 -5.84
CA THR A 33 13.46 -0.57 -6.94
C THR A 33 13.30 0.86 -6.41
N ILE A 34 12.49 1.06 -5.36
CA ILE A 34 12.35 2.40 -4.77
C ILE A 34 13.66 2.87 -4.16
N TYR A 35 14.43 1.98 -3.53
CA TYR A 35 15.74 2.33 -3.00
C TYR A 35 16.71 2.79 -4.09
N ILE A 36 16.76 2.09 -5.23
CA ILE A 36 17.59 2.50 -6.38
C ILE A 36 17.23 3.92 -6.83
N VAL A 37 15.93 4.23 -6.92
CA VAL A 37 15.47 5.58 -7.30
C VAL A 37 15.85 6.62 -6.26
N ILE A 38 15.74 6.30 -4.97
CA ILE A 38 16.18 7.19 -3.87
C ILE A 38 17.70 7.44 -3.95
N SER A 39 18.50 6.41 -4.22
CA SER A 39 19.94 6.54 -4.44
C SER A 39 20.26 7.43 -5.64
N GLN A 40 19.52 7.29 -6.75
CA GLN A 40 19.66 8.17 -7.92
C GLN A 40 19.36 9.64 -7.56
N LEU A 41 18.31 9.90 -6.78
CA LEU A 41 17.97 11.25 -6.31
C LEU A 41 19.05 11.83 -5.40
N ALA A 42 19.64 11.02 -4.51
CA ALA A 42 20.74 11.43 -3.66
C ALA A 42 22.01 11.74 -4.49
N MET A 43 22.35 10.90 -5.47
CA MET A 43 23.46 11.13 -6.39
C MET A 43 23.26 12.38 -7.25
N ALA A 44 22.01 12.70 -7.61
CA ALA A 44 21.64 13.92 -8.30
C ALA A 44 21.58 15.17 -7.40
N GLY A 45 21.95 15.05 -6.11
CA GLY A 45 21.93 16.17 -5.15
C GLY A 45 20.52 16.63 -4.74
N SER A 46 19.47 15.91 -5.15
CA SER A 46 18.08 16.25 -4.87
C SER A 46 17.62 15.80 -3.47
N MET A 47 18.44 15.04 -2.76
CA MET A 47 18.16 14.57 -1.39
C MET A 47 19.35 14.86 -0.47
N PRO A 48 19.14 15.52 0.70
CA PRO A 48 20.22 15.76 1.66
C PRO A 48 20.84 14.46 2.19
N LEU A 49 22.17 14.41 2.24
CA LEU A 49 22.94 13.23 2.66
C LEU A 49 22.49 12.64 4.02
N PRO A 50 22.20 13.43 5.07
CA PRO A 50 21.74 12.88 6.34
C PRO A 50 20.41 12.10 6.22
N HIS A 51 19.48 12.61 5.41
CA HIS A 51 18.19 11.95 5.21
C HIS A 51 18.37 10.66 4.42
N TYR A 52 19.28 10.67 3.43
CA TYR A 52 19.59 9.50 2.63
C TYR A 52 20.21 8.39 3.50
N ALA A 53 21.21 8.74 4.33
CA ALA A 53 21.86 7.80 5.23
C ALA A 53 20.87 7.14 6.21
N VAL A 54 20.00 7.93 6.85
CA VAL A 54 18.96 7.39 7.75
C VAL A 54 18.02 6.44 7.00
N THR A 55 17.59 6.84 5.81
CA THR A 55 16.71 6.01 4.97
C THR A 55 17.38 4.68 4.60
N SER A 56 18.64 4.71 4.15
CA SER A 56 19.41 3.52 3.80
C SER A 56 19.54 2.55 4.98
N VAL A 57 19.81 3.07 6.19
CA VAL A 57 19.89 2.24 7.40
C VAL A 57 18.55 1.58 7.70
N VAL A 58 17.44 2.33 7.67
CA VAL A 58 16.10 1.78 7.92
C VAL A 58 15.74 0.69 6.92
N ILE A 59 16.05 0.88 5.63
CA ILE A 59 15.80 -0.12 4.58
C ILE A 59 16.65 -1.37 4.82
N ALA A 60 17.96 -1.19 5.05
CA ALA A 60 18.87 -2.31 5.25
C ALA A 60 18.46 -3.13 6.49
N CYS A 61 18.24 -2.46 7.62
CA CYS A 61 17.74 -3.11 8.84
C CYS A 61 16.40 -3.80 8.59
N GLY A 62 15.47 -3.15 7.89
CA GLY A 62 14.17 -3.73 7.63
C GLY A 62 14.21 -4.97 6.74
N LEU A 63 15.02 -4.95 5.68
CA LEU A 63 15.21 -6.14 4.85
C LEU A 63 15.87 -7.27 5.64
N VAL A 64 16.95 -6.98 6.39
CA VAL A 64 17.64 -7.99 7.20
C VAL A 64 16.70 -8.62 8.23
N VAL A 65 15.97 -7.82 9.00
CA VAL A 65 15.04 -8.32 10.03
C VAL A 65 13.92 -9.15 9.40
N ASN A 66 13.36 -8.70 8.28
CA ASN A 66 12.34 -9.45 7.55
C ASN A 66 12.87 -10.79 7.03
N PHE A 67 14.03 -10.81 6.37
CA PHE A 67 14.60 -12.06 5.87
C PHE A 67 15.02 -13.01 6.99
N MET A 68 15.62 -12.51 8.07
CA MET A 68 15.93 -13.34 9.24
C MET A 68 14.67 -13.99 9.81
N ASN A 69 13.54 -13.27 9.87
CA ASN A 69 12.28 -13.85 10.32
C ASN A 69 11.69 -14.85 9.31
N TYR A 70 11.82 -14.56 8.01
CA TYR A 70 11.38 -15.45 6.94
C TYR A 70 12.10 -16.81 7.02
N PHE A 71 13.42 -16.81 7.25
CA PHE A 71 14.24 -18.02 7.42
C PHE A 71 14.24 -18.61 8.84
N HIS A 72 13.35 -18.14 9.74
CA HIS A 72 13.26 -18.62 11.14
C HIS A 72 14.53 -18.41 11.99
N LEU A 73 15.41 -17.51 11.58
CA LEU A 73 16.64 -17.17 12.30
C LEU A 73 16.43 -16.10 13.37
N LEU A 74 15.26 -15.48 13.41
CA LEU A 74 14.96 -14.35 14.30
C LEU A 74 14.21 -14.79 15.56
N ASN A 75 14.64 -14.29 16.71
CA ASN A 75 13.93 -14.47 17.96
C ASN A 75 12.54 -13.79 17.91
N PRO A 76 11.45 -14.46 18.35
CA PRO A 76 10.10 -13.88 18.39
C PRO A 76 10.00 -12.52 19.11
N VAL A 77 10.84 -12.30 20.13
CA VAL A 77 10.90 -11.03 20.87
C VAL A 77 11.44 -9.90 19.98
N ILE A 78 12.47 -10.17 19.18
CA ILE A 78 13.05 -9.18 18.25
C ILE A 78 12.05 -8.86 17.14
N TRP A 79 11.39 -9.89 16.59
CA TRP A 79 10.31 -9.71 15.61
C TRP A 79 9.19 -8.81 16.14
N ARG A 80 8.81 -9.02 17.41
CA ARG A 80 7.75 -8.26 18.06
C ARG A 80 8.10 -6.78 18.24
N TYR A 81 9.37 -6.44 18.49
CA TYR A 81 9.85 -5.05 18.50
C TYR A 81 9.84 -4.42 17.10
N TRP A 82 10.17 -5.21 16.08
CA TRP A 82 10.08 -4.78 14.69
C TRP A 82 8.63 -4.49 14.27
N GLU A 83 7.68 -5.35 14.67
CA GLU A 83 6.25 -5.12 14.43
C GLU A 83 5.76 -3.82 15.11
N ASP A 84 6.21 -3.54 16.33
CA ASP A 84 5.89 -2.30 17.04
C ASP A 84 6.47 -1.07 16.31
N PHE A 85 7.73 -1.17 15.89
CA PHE A 85 8.39 -0.10 15.13
C PHE A 85 7.64 0.22 13.83
N ILE A 86 7.29 -0.79 13.03
CA ILE A 86 6.52 -0.58 11.79
C ILE A 86 5.15 0.02 12.09
N THR A 87 4.47 -0.44 13.15
CA THR A 87 3.15 0.07 13.53
C THR A 87 3.21 1.56 13.86
N ILE A 88 4.20 1.97 14.67
CA ILE A 88 4.40 3.37 15.05
C ILE A 88 4.81 4.21 13.84
N ALA A 89 5.77 3.73 13.04
CA ALA A 89 6.24 4.42 11.84
C ALA A 89 5.11 4.62 10.83
N GLY A 90 4.33 3.56 10.54
CA GLY A 90 3.17 3.64 9.66
C GLY A 90 2.14 4.65 10.14
N LEU A 91 1.68 4.53 11.40
CA LEU A 91 0.65 5.41 11.95
C LEU A 91 1.09 6.87 12.01
N SER A 92 2.37 7.14 12.28
CA SER A 92 2.89 8.50 12.25
C SER A 92 2.99 9.07 10.83
N ALA A 93 3.42 8.24 9.88
CA ALA A 93 3.63 8.66 8.50
C ALA A 93 2.32 8.94 7.75
N LEU A 94 1.28 8.12 7.95
CA LEU A 94 0.05 8.22 7.16
C LEU A 94 -0.64 9.59 7.29
N PRO A 95 -0.97 10.11 8.49
CA PRO A 95 -1.59 11.43 8.64
C PRO A 95 -0.68 12.56 8.15
N GLN A 96 0.63 12.42 8.36
CA GLN A 96 1.59 13.41 7.88
C GLN A 96 1.61 13.50 6.36
N VAL A 97 1.63 12.35 5.68
CA VAL A 97 1.61 12.26 4.22
C VAL A 97 0.30 12.83 3.66
N MET A 98 -0.83 12.47 4.29
CA MET A 98 -2.13 13.01 3.90
C MET A 98 -2.16 14.52 4.02
N TRP A 99 -1.65 15.07 5.11
CA TRP A 99 -1.57 16.51 5.31
C TRP A 99 -0.64 17.19 4.30
N SER A 100 0.58 16.68 4.14
CA SER A 100 1.59 17.25 3.24
C SER A 100 1.15 17.26 1.77
N THR A 101 0.22 16.39 1.38
CA THR A 101 -0.33 16.35 0.01
C THR A 101 -1.01 17.66 -0.37
N PHE A 102 -1.63 18.35 0.60
CA PHE A 102 -2.41 19.55 0.34
C PHE A 102 -1.61 20.85 0.53
N ILE A 103 -0.30 20.80 0.78
CA ILE A 103 0.53 22.01 0.86
C ILE A 103 0.59 22.68 -0.53
N PRO A 104 0.46 24.02 -0.65
CA PRO A 104 0.39 25.03 0.42
C PRO A 104 -1.03 25.41 0.87
N TYR A 105 -2.09 24.71 0.45
CA TYR A 105 -3.47 24.99 0.87
C TYR A 105 -3.71 24.71 2.36
N VAL A 106 -2.87 23.88 2.96
CA VAL A 106 -2.81 23.67 4.42
C VAL A 106 -1.47 24.17 4.97
N PRO A 107 -1.41 24.56 6.27
CA PRO A 107 -0.17 24.95 6.92
C PRO A 107 0.92 23.90 6.80
N ASN A 108 2.15 24.32 6.50
CA ASN A 108 3.31 23.45 6.56
C ASN A 108 3.65 23.14 8.03
N THR A 109 3.20 21.99 8.52
CA THR A 109 3.39 21.54 9.90
C THR A 109 3.57 20.03 9.99
N ILE A 110 4.30 19.60 11.02
CA ILE A 110 4.50 18.19 11.38
C ILE A 110 3.46 17.68 12.39
N LEU A 111 2.51 18.54 12.78
CA LEU A 111 1.56 18.28 13.87
C LEU A 111 0.74 16.99 13.66
N PRO A 112 0.16 16.69 12.47
CA PRO A 112 -0.61 15.46 12.27
C PRO A 112 0.22 14.21 12.51
N GLY A 113 1.45 14.18 12.01
CA GLY A 113 2.38 13.06 12.24
C GLY A 113 2.80 12.94 13.70
N ALA A 114 3.10 14.06 14.37
CA ALA A 114 3.52 14.07 15.76
C ALA A 114 2.41 13.59 16.72
N VAL A 115 1.17 14.04 16.51
CA VAL A 115 0.01 13.58 17.29
C VAL A 115 -0.22 12.09 17.07
N ALA A 116 -0.19 11.63 15.82
CA ALA A 116 -0.37 10.21 15.50
C ALA A 116 0.76 9.34 16.06
N PHE A 117 2.00 9.84 16.08
CA PHE A 117 3.14 9.17 16.69
C PHE A 117 2.94 8.94 18.19
N VAL A 118 2.52 9.97 18.93
CA VAL A 118 2.23 9.84 20.37
C VAL A 118 1.11 8.83 20.61
N LEU A 119 0.02 8.90 19.84
CA LEU A 119 -1.08 7.94 19.94
C LEU A 119 -0.65 6.52 19.61
N ALA A 120 0.21 6.33 18.61
CA ALA A 120 0.73 5.02 18.23
C ALA A 120 1.60 4.41 19.35
N ILE A 121 2.48 5.21 19.97
CA ILE A 121 3.25 4.77 21.13
C ILE A 121 2.33 4.36 22.27
N LEU A 122 1.31 5.17 22.58
CA LEU A 122 0.35 4.85 23.64
C LEU A 122 -0.41 3.55 23.34
N ALA A 123 -0.89 3.36 22.11
CA ALA A 123 -1.61 2.17 21.70
C ALA A 123 -0.72 0.90 21.81
N VAL A 124 0.52 0.98 21.33
CA VAL A 124 1.49 -0.11 21.46
C VAL A 124 1.80 -0.38 22.93
N PHE A 125 2.07 0.65 23.73
CA PHE A 125 2.36 0.49 25.16
C PHE A 125 1.20 -0.17 25.92
N MET A 126 -0.05 0.25 25.67
CA MET A 126 -1.23 -0.37 26.28
C MET A 126 -1.40 -1.83 25.85
N SER A 127 -1.11 -2.15 24.58
CA SER A 127 -1.10 -3.52 24.07
C SER A 127 -0.04 -4.38 24.77
N ARG A 128 1.15 -3.83 25.03
CA ARG A 128 2.27 -4.54 25.68
C ARG A 128 2.12 -4.71 27.19
N THR A 129 1.45 -3.78 27.85
CA THR A 129 1.21 -3.83 29.30
C THR A 129 -0.03 -4.63 29.70
N GLY A 130 -0.70 -5.28 28.73
CA GLY A 130 -1.90 -6.09 29.00
C GLY A 130 -3.12 -5.26 29.42
N LYS A 131 -3.09 -3.95 29.19
CA LYS A 131 -4.22 -3.04 29.50
C LYS A 131 -5.33 -3.10 28.45
N LEU A 132 -5.08 -3.73 27.30
CA LEU A 132 -6.07 -3.94 26.26
C LEU A 132 -6.69 -5.34 26.34
N PRO A 133 -8.00 -5.49 26.08
CA PRO A 133 -8.62 -6.79 25.89
C PRO A 133 -8.04 -7.47 24.65
N GLU A 134 -8.22 -8.80 24.51
CA GLU A 134 -7.69 -9.57 23.37
C GLU A 134 -8.07 -9.00 22.00
N LYS A 135 -9.31 -8.51 21.87
CA LYS A 135 -9.78 -7.82 20.66
C LYS A 135 -8.95 -6.57 20.34
N GLY A 136 -8.58 -5.80 21.37
CA GLY A 136 -7.73 -4.61 21.24
C GLY A 136 -6.29 -4.96 20.84
N ILE A 137 -5.73 -6.05 21.39
CA ILE A 137 -4.40 -6.53 21.02
C ILE A 137 -4.39 -6.97 19.54
N LYS A 138 -5.41 -7.73 19.11
CA LYS A 138 -5.58 -8.12 17.70
C LYS A 138 -5.74 -6.91 16.78
N PHE A 139 -6.53 -5.91 17.21
CA PHE A 139 -6.70 -4.66 16.48
C PHE A 139 -5.36 -3.94 16.29
N VAL A 140 -4.60 -3.70 17.36
CA VAL A 140 -3.26 -3.06 17.28
C VAL A 140 -2.33 -3.85 16.37
N GLY A 141 -2.35 -5.18 16.44
CA GLY A 141 -1.56 -6.04 15.55
C GLY A 141 -1.96 -5.95 14.07
N SER A 142 -3.18 -5.52 13.76
CA SER A 142 -3.67 -5.32 12.38
C SER A 142 -3.37 -3.93 11.82
N ILE A 143 -3.05 -2.95 12.69
CA ILE A 143 -2.84 -1.56 12.30
C ILE A 143 -1.70 -1.42 11.30
N SER A 144 -0.58 -2.12 11.50
CA SER A 144 0.58 -2.04 10.59
C SER A 144 0.19 -2.41 9.15
N GLY A 145 -0.54 -3.51 8.97
CA GLY A 145 -1.05 -3.94 7.67
C GLY A 145 -2.00 -2.90 7.06
N TRP A 146 -3.01 -2.45 7.82
CA TRP A 146 -3.97 -1.47 7.34
C TRP A 146 -3.32 -0.14 6.98
N THR A 147 -2.35 0.30 7.78
CA THR A 147 -1.64 1.54 7.54
C THR A 147 -0.78 1.44 6.29
N ALA A 148 -0.13 0.29 6.06
CA ALA A 148 0.57 0.03 4.80
C ALA A 148 -0.40 0.14 3.61
N THR A 149 -1.55 -0.54 3.69
CA THR A 149 -2.59 -0.47 2.65
C THR A 149 -3.08 0.96 2.41
N LEU A 150 -3.34 1.73 3.46
CA LEU A 150 -3.78 3.13 3.34
C LEU A 150 -2.69 4.02 2.74
N LEU A 151 -1.41 3.81 3.08
CA LEU A 151 -0.29 4.51 2.46
C LEU A 151 -0.21 4.21 0.95
N PHE A 152 -0.46 2.96 0.55
CA PHE A 152 -0.58 2.59 -0.87
C PHE A 152 -1.78 3.25 -1.54
N MET A 153 -2.93 3.24 -0.89
CA MET A 153 -4.15 3.87 -1.40
C MET A 153 -3.98 5.39 -1.54
N TRP A 154 -3.16 6.01 -0.69
CA TRP A 154 -2.95 7.46 -0.75
C TRP A 154 -2.05 7.91 -1.91
N MET A 155 -1.16 7.05 -2.40
CA MET A 155 -0.27 7.39 -3.53
C MET A 155 -1.03 7.93 -4.76
N PRO A 156 -2.05 7.23 -5.33
CA PRO A 156 -2.81 7.78 -6.44
C PRO A 156 -3.52 9.09 -6.10
N VAL A 157 -4.02 9.26 -4.87
CA VAL A 157 -4.67 10.51 -4.44
C VAL A 157 -3.68 11.68 -4.53
N SER A 158 -2.46 11.49 -4.00
CA SER A 158 -1.43 12.53 -4.08
C SER A 158 -0.98 12.86 -5.51
N GLN A 159 -0.95 11.84 -6.39
CA GLN A 159 -0.63 12.02 -7.80
C GLN A 159 -1.75 12.77 -8.53
N MET A 160 -3.00 12.35 -8.35
CA MET A 160 -4.16 13.02 -8.94
C MET A 160 -4.26 14.47 -8.48
N TRP A 161 -4.05 14.75 -7.18
CA TRP A 161 -4.01 16.11 -6.66
C TRP A 161 -2.95 16.96 -7.35
N THR A 162 -1.72 16.45 -7.47
CA THR A 162 -0.63 17.14 -8.18
C THR A 162 -0.96 17.40 -9.65
N ASN A 163 -1.62 16.45 -10.31
CA ASN A 163 -2.04 16.57 -11.70
C ASN A 163 -3.19 17.57 -11.89
N LEU A 164 -4.12 17.67 -10.93
CA LEU A 164 -5.18 18.67 -10.96
C LEU A 164 -4.61 20.09 -10.84
N LEU A 165 -3.58 20.26 -10.01
CA LEU A 165 -2.90 21.55 -9.84
C LEU A 165 -2.01 21.92 -11.04
N ASN A 166 -1.41 20.93 -11.69
CA ASN A 166 -0.51 21.11 -12.82
C ASN A 166 -0.89 20.14 -13.96
N PRO A 167 -1.88 20.49 -14.81
CA PRO A 167 -2.39 19.61 -15.85
C PRO A 167 -1.34 19.12 -16.86
N ASP A 168 -0.27 19.88 -17.08
CA ASP A 168 0.82 19.45 -17.98
C ASP A 168 1.56 18.20 -17.49
N ASN A 169 1.52 17.90 -16.19
CA ASN A 169 2.10 16.67 -15.64
C ASN A 169 1.40 15.40 -16.17
N ILE A 170 0.12 15.51 -16.56
CA ILE A 170 -0.65 14.38 -17.09
C ILE A 170 -0.03 13.85 -18.38
N LYS A 171 0.53 14.74 -19.22
CA LYS A 171 1.22 14.34 -20.47
C LYS A 171 2.49 13.53 -20.22
N GLY A 172 3.11 13.68 -19.05
CA GLY A 172 4.27 12.90 -18.62
C GLY A 172 3.92 11.50 -18.11
N LEU A 173 2.63 11.18 -17.93
CA LEU A 173 2.21 9.86 -17.48
C LEU A 173 2.18 8.87 -18.65
N SER A 174 2.88 7.75 -18.47
CA SER A 174 2.82 6.63 -19.41
C SER A 174 1.51 5.87 -19.27
N ALA A 175 0.68 5.88 -20.32
CA ALA A 175 -0.54 5.09 -20.40
C ALA A 175 -0.29 3.59 -20.21
N LEU A 176 0.83 3.09 -20.75
CA LEU A 176 1.24 1.69 -20.59
C LEU A 176 1.59 1.38 -19.13
N SER A 177 2.24 2.31 -18.42
CA SER A 177 2.55 2.14 -17.00
C SER A 177 1.27 2.11 -16.15
N MET A 178 0.27 2.95 -16.47
CA MET A 178 -1.03 2.93 -15.78
C MET A 178 -1.80 1.63 -16.06
N LEU A 179 -1.75 1.13 -17.31
CA LEU A 179 -2.35 -0.16 -17.68
C LEU A 179 -1.67 -1.33 -16.96
N LEU A 180 -0.34 -1.38 -16.95
CA LEU A 180 0.43 -2.41 -16.23
C LEU A 180 0.14 -2.37 -14.73
N ALA A 181 0.03 -1.17 -14.15
CA ALA A 181 -0.35 -1.02 -12.76
C ALA A 181 -1.78 -1.53 -12.50
N MET A 182 -2.73 -1.25 -13.41
CA MET A 182 -4.10 -1.77 -13.32
C MET A 182 -4.14 -3.30 -13.40
N ILE A 183 -3.39 -3.89 -14.33
CA ILE A 183 -3.29 -5.35 -14.50
C ILE A 183 -2.64 -5.99 -13.28
N GLY A 184 -1.49 -5.48 -12.83
CA GLY A 184 -0.76 -6.03 -11.69
C GLY A 184 -1.59 -6.06 -10.41
N ASN A 185 -2.30 -4.97 -10.10
CA ASN A 185 -3.23 -4.94 -8.97
C ASN A 185 -4.49 -5.78 -9.24
N GLY A 186 -4.96 -5.83 -10.48
CA GLY A 186 -6.14 -6.61 -10.87
C GLY A 186 -5.93 -8.10 -10.64
N LEU A 187 -4.74 -8.62 -10.96
CA LEU A 187 -4.36 -10.01 -10.72
C LEU A 187 -4.36 -10.40 -9.23
N MET A 188 -4.25 -9.42 -8.32
CA MET A 188 -4.31 -9.67 -6.87
C MET A 188 -5.74 -9.78 -6.32
N ILE A 189 -6.74 -9.27 -7.04
CA ILE A 189 -8.15 -9.27 -6.60
C ILE A 189 -8.70 -10.70 -6.41
N PRO A 190 -8.54 -11.66 -7.35
CA PRO A 190 -8.99 -13.04 -7.14
C PRO A 190 -8.38 -13.69 -5.90
N ARG A 191 -7.07 -13.53 -5.67
CA ARG A 191 -6.41 -14.09 -4.48
C ARG A 191 -6.96 -13.46 -3.20
N ALA A 192 -7.17 -12.14 -3.18
CA ALA A 192 -7.74 -11.46 -2.02
C ALA A 192 -9.19 -11.91 -1.72
N LEU A 193 -10.00 -12.09 -2.77
CA LEU A 193 -11.36 -12.64 -2.65
C LEU A 193 -11.33 -14.07 -2.10
N PHE A 194 -10.53 -14.94 -2.71
CA PHE A 194 -10.44 -16.36 -2.35
C PHE A 194 -9.94 -16.56 -0.91
N THR A 195 -8.93 -15.80 -0.48
CA THR A 195 -8.38 -15.90 0.88
C THR A 195 -9.16 -15.10 1.93
N ARG A 196 -10.25 -14.43 1.53
CA ARG A 196 -11.04 -13.52 2.38
C ARG A 196 -10.19 -12.43 3.05
N ASP A 197 -9.21 -11.91 2.31
CA ASP A 197 -8.29 -10.86 2.77
C ASP A 197 -8.86 -9.47 2.42
N LEU A 198 -9.76 -8.96 3.27
CA LEU A 198 -10.44 -7.67 3.06
C LEU A 198 -9.46 -6.51 2.84
N MET A 199 -8.39 -6.49 3.63
CA MET A 199 -7.36 -5.45 3.58
C MET A 199 -6.71 -5.41 2.20
N TRP A 200 -6.28 -6.58 1.70
CA TRP A 200 -5.64 -6.67 0.40
C TRP A 200 -6.61 -6.46 -0.77
N PHE A 201 -7.85 -6.92 -0.63
CA PHE A 201 -8.90 -6.68 -1.61
C PHE A 201 -9.17 -5.18 -1.77
N THR A 202 -9.27 -4.46 -0.65
CA THR A 202 -9.50 -3.01 -0.63
C THR A 202 -8.35 -2.26 -1.31
N GLY A 203 -7.10 -2.57 -0.93
CA GLY A 203 -5.92 -1.95 -1.53
C GLY A 203 -5.79 -2.21 -3.04
N SER A 204 -5.96 -3.47 -3.46
CA SER A 204 -5.83 -3.87 -4.86
C SER A 204 -6.94 -3.25 -5.72
N THR A 205 -8.18 -3.28 -5.25
CA THR A 205 -9.33 -2.66 -5.95
C THR A 205 -9.14 -1.15 -6.06
N TRP A 206 -8.72 -0.49 -4.97
CA TRP A 206 -8.45 0.94 -4.98
C TRP A 206 -7.34 1.31 -5.99
N ALA A 207 -6.26 0.53 -6.04
CA ALA A 207 -5.19 0.76 -6.99
C ALA A 207 -5.65 0.55 -8.44
N CYS A 208 -6.45 -0.48 -8.73
CA CYS A 208 -7.04 -0.64 -10.06
C CYS A 208 -7.91 0.56 -10.46
N VAL A 209 -8.77 1.04 -9.54
CA VAL A 209 -9.73 2.10 -9.82
C VAL A 209 -9.07 3.47 -9.91
N PHE A 210 -8.27 3.87 -8.92
CA PHE A 210 -7.72 5.24 -8.86
C PHE A 210 -6.34 5.36 -9.51
N TYR A 211 -5.45 4.41 -9.26
CA TYR A 211 -4.09 4.47 -9.82
C TYR A 211 -4.04 4.03 -11.29
N GLY A 212 -4.78 2.99 -11.64
CA GLY A 212 -4.87 2.48 -13.01
C GLY A 212 -5.92 3.22 -13.84
N TRP A 213 -7.18 2.82 -13.69
CA TRP A 213 -8.29 3.28 -14.51
C TRP A 213 -8.53 4.79 -14.41
N GLY A 214 -8.49 5.38 -13.22
CA GLY A 214 -8.68 6.82 -13.00
C GLY A 214 -7.67 7.68 -13.73
N ASN A 215 -6.39 7.29 -13.72
CA ASN A 215 -5.36 7.98 -14.53
C ASN A 215 -5.58 7.78 -16.04
N LEU A 216 -6.08 6.61 -16.47
CA LEU A 216 -6.46 6.40 -17.87
C LEU A 216 -7.63 7.30 -18.29
N VAL A 217 -8.63 7.51 -17.42
CA VAL A 217 -9.71 8.48 -17.65
C VAL A 217 -9.12 9.88 -17.82
N CYS A 218 -8.23 10.32 -16.94
CA CYS A 218 -7.57 11.63 -17.06
C CYS A 218 -6.80 11.76 -18.39
N LEU A 219 -6.03 10.75 -18.76
CA LEU A 219 -5.29 10.73 -20.04
C LEU A 219 -6.22 10.80 -21.25
N TYR A 220 -7.38 10.15 -21.18
CA TYR A 220 -8.39 10.20 -22.24
C TYR A 220 -9.03 11.59 -22.32
N CYS A 221 -9.42 12.18 -21.19
CA CYS A 221 -10.00 13.52 -21.13
C CYS A 221 -9.00 14.62 -21.59
N CYS A 222 -7.70 14.39 -21.42
CA CYS A 222 -6.65 15.28 -21.92
C CYS A 222 -6.17 14.95 -23.34
N GLU A 223 -6.90 14.10 -24.07
CA GLU A 223 -6.60 13.70 -25.46
C GLU A 223 -5.20 13.08 -25.66
N VAL A 224 -4.61 12.50 -24.61
CA VAL A 224 -3.29 11.85 -24.65
C VAL A 224 -3.37 10.43 -25.19
N ILE A 225 -4.51 9.74 -24.99
CA ILE A 225 -4.74 8.36 -25.45
C ILE A 225 -5.94 8.27 -26.38
N SER A 226 -5.92 7.29 -27.29
CA SER A 226 -7.02 7.07 -28.23
C SER A 226 -8.26 6.49 -27.55
N ARG A 227 -9.43 6.72 -28.16
CA ARG A 227 -10.71 6.20 -27.69
C ARG A 227 -10.71 4.67 -27.65
N GLU A 228 -10.12 4.03 -28.64
CA GLU A 228 -10.04 2.56 -28.76
C GLU A 228 -9.24 1.98 -27.59
N PHE A 229 -8.09 2.58 -27.26
CA PHE A 229 -7.26 2.14 -26.13
C PHE A 229 -8.00 2.29 -24.80
N PHE A 230 -8.67 3.43 -24.58
CA PHE A 230 -9.45 3.67 -23.37
C PHE A 230 -10.63 2.68 -23.23
N LEU A 231 -11.40 2.46 -24.30
CA LEU A 231 -12.53 1.53 -24.27
C LEU A 231 -12.09 0.09 -24.10
N ALA A 232 -11.01 -0.34 -24.76
CA ALA A 232 -10.47 -1.68 -24.63
C ALA A 232 -9.99 -1.96 -23.20
N SER A 233 -9.22 -1.03 -22.62
CA SER A 233 -8.72 -1.15 -21.25
C SER A 233 -9.84 -1.14 -20.20
N THR A 234 -10.85 -0.27 -20.36
CA THR A 234 -12.02 -0.23 -19.48
C THR A 234 -12.84 -1.51 -19.56
N THR A 235 -13.10 -2.00 -20.78
CA THR A 235 -13.87 -3.23 -20.99
C THR A 235 -13.14 -4.44 -20.40
N ALA A 236 -11.83 -4.55 -20.63
CA ALA A 236 -11.01 -5.61 -20.08
C ALA A 236 -11.01 -5.58 -18.54
N PHE A 237 -10.91 -4.39 -17.93
CA PHE A 237 -10.95 -4.23 -16.49
C PHE A 237 -12.29 -4.68 -15.88
N VAL A 238 -13.41 -4.23 -16.45
CA VAL A 238 -14.76 -4.64 -15.99
C VAL A 238 -14.96 -6.13 -16.17
N ALA A 239 -14.58 -6.69 -17.32
CA ALA A 239 -14.66 -8.12 -17.59
C ALA A 239 -13.83 -8.93 -16.57
N TRP A 240 -12.63 -8.48 -16.22
CA TRP A 240 -11.78 -9.13 -15.23
C TRP A 240 -12.41 -9.15 -13.83
N LEU A 241 -13.01 -8.03 -13.39
CA LEU A 241 -13.72 -7.98 -12.11
C LEU A 241 -14.90 -8.96 -12.09
N VAL A 242 -15.76 -8.91 -13.11
CA VAL A 242 -16.92 -9.82 -13.24
C VAL A 242 -16.46 -11.28 -13.22
N PHE A 243 -15.42 -11.61 -13.99
CA PHE A 243 -14.84 -12.95 -14.01
C PHE A 243 -14.32 -13.39 -12.64
N SER A 244 -13.58 -12.51 -11.94
CA SER A 244 -13.02 -12.80 -10.61
C SER A 244 -14.11 -13.16 -9.59
N PHE A 245 -15.17 -12.34 -9.54
CA PHE A 245 -16.31 -12.55 -8.65
C PHE A 245 -17.11 -13.80 -9.02
N TRP A 246 -17.32 -14.04 -10.30
CA TRP A 246 -18.01 -15.25 -10.77
C TRP A 246 -17.23 -16.53 -10.43
N ARG A 247 -15.91 -16.54 -10.63
CA ARG A 247 -15.06 -17.68 -10.28
C ARG A 247 -15.08 -17.95 -8.77
N ASP A 248 -15.00 -16.92 -7.94
CA ASP A 248 -15.09 -17.08 -6.48
C ASP A 248 -16.44 -17.68 -6.06
N THR A 249 -17.54 -17.20 -6.67
CA THR A 249 -18.89 -17.73 -6.44
C THR A 249 -18.99 -19.22 -6.74
N GLN A 250 -18.41 -19.67 -7.87
CA GLN A 250 -18.41 -21.07 -8.29
C GLN A 250 -17.61 -21.96 -7.31
N VAL A 251 -16.44 -21.49 -6.87
CA VAL A 251 -15.57 -22.27 -5.97
C VAL A 251 -16.21 -22.48 -4.60
N TYR A 252 -16.92 -21.47 -4.08
CA TYR A 252 -17.60 -21.56 -2.79
C TYR A 252 -19.06 -22.03 -2.86
N GLY A 253 -19.58 -22.31 -4.06
CA GLY A 253 -20.96 -22.76 -4.27
C GLY A 253 -22.01 -21.73 -3.84
N TYR A 254 -21.68 -20.44 -3.95
CA TYR A 254 -22.61 -19.38 -3.56
C TYR A 254 -23.69 -19.16 -4.62
N ASN A 255 -24.89 -18.79 -4.18
CA ASN A 255 -26.01 -18.48 -5.08
C ASN A 255 -25.84 -17.12 -5.80
N SER A 256 -24.92 -16.27 -5.34
CA SER A 256 -24.70 -14.93 -5.90
C SER A 256 -23.29 -14.41 -5.59
N PRO A 257 -22.67 -13.65 -6.52
CA PRO A 257 -21.42 -12.93 -6.27
C PRO A 257 -21.48 -11.90 -5.14
N LEU A 258 -22.68 -11.38 -4.82
CA LEU A 258 -22.86 -10.49 -3.67
C LEU A 258 -22.59 -11.19 -2.34
N LYS A 259 -22.79 -12.52 -2.30
CA LYS A 259 -22.45 -13.31 -1.11
C LYS A 259 -20.94 -13.35 -0.89
N SER A 260 -20.14 -13.51 -1.94
CA SER A 260 -18.68 -13.41 -1.85
C SER A 260 -18.20 -12.09 -1.22
N LEU A 261 -18.83 -10.98 -1.60
CA LEU A 261 -18.51 -9.67 -1.05
C LEU A 261 -18.96 -9.55 0.41
N LYS A 262 -20.16 -10.05 0.74
CA LYS A 262 -20.65 -10.07 2.12
C LYS A 262 -19.68 -10.83 3.02
N GLU A 263 -19.35 -12.07 2.66
CA GLU A 263 -18.43 -12.96 3.40
C GLU A 263 -17.04 -12.35 3.57
N LEU A 264 -16.55 -11.61 2.56
CA LEU A 264 -15.29 -10.88 2.66
C LEU A 264 -15.33 -9.78 3.74
N ILE A 265 -16.46 -9.09 3.88
CA ILE A 265 -16.63 -7.97 4.82
C ILE A 265 -16.97 -8.47 6.22
N SER A 266 -17.86 -9.47 6.35
CA SER A 266 -18.30 -10.02 7.63
C SER A 266 -17.30 -11.02 8.23
N GLY A 267 -16.48 -11.67 7.40
CA GLY A 267 -15.64 -12.80 7.83
C GLY A 267 -16.44 -14.03 8.24
N SER A 268 -17.74 -14.08 7.90
CA SER A 268 -18.71 -15.12 8.25
C SER A 268 -19.94 -15.14 7.36
#